data_AF-A0A4Y4AWK4-F1
#
_entry.id   AF-A0A4Y4AWK4-F1
#
_cell.length_a   1.000
_cell.length_b   1.000
_cell.length_c   1.000
_cell.angle_alpha   90.00
_cell.angle_beta   90.00
_cell.angle_gamma   90.00
#
_symmetry.space_group_name_H-M   'P 1'
#
loop_
_entity.id
_entity.type
_entity.pdbx_description
1 polymer ?
#
loop_
_entity_poly.entity_id
_entity_poly.type
_entity_poly.pdbx_seq_one_letter_code
_entity_poly.pdbx_strand_id
1 'polypeptide(L)'
;MAYVVVAQNPIIRNQYSADPSARVFGDRVYVYPSHDILAPEGVARKDWFCMEDYHVFSSENLTDWTDHGMIVQQNKVPWVLPNSYSMWAPDCIERNGKYYFYFPSTPKDTIGIGKGFTIGVAVADTPAGPFLPEKNPIKGVRGIDPNVFIDKDGQAYLYWSSRDIFGAKLKENMLELDSEVKTLANLPSKGLKEGPYVFERNGIYYMTYPHVENKIERLEYAISDNPLGPFKVMGVIMDESPTGCWTNHHSIIAFKNQWYLFYHHNDYSPTFDKARSIRADSLSFNSDGTIKKVIPTLRGIGITNALKEIQIDRYSKISEKGASIVFIDPLDSFKGWKTVLNSSEGWIQYDAVDFGKKALKSVIVKAMSSTGGVLQIRTKGENGELIAEVKIPESTDWKEIKVPVTKFKKGIQNLYVTLEENNKEVEVDWIRFK
;
A
#
# COMPACT_ATOMS: atom_id res chain seq x y z
N MET A 1 7.96 -20.64 -4.84
CA MET A 1 8.91 -20.33 -3.76
C MET A 1 8.44 -19.03 -3.14
N ALA A 2 8.36 -18.91 -1.81
CA ALA A 2 8.00 -17.65 -1.16
C ALA A 2 9.17 -16.67 -1.27
N TYR A 3 8.92 -15.45 -1.74
CA TYR A 3 9.93 -14.39 -1.84
C TYR A 3 9.69 -13.37 -0.74
N VAL A 4 10.74 -13.01 0.01
CA VAL A 4 10.71 -11.93 1.00
C VAL A 4 11.13 -10.63 0.31
N VAL A 5 10.25 -9.64 0.31
CA VAL A 5 10.47 -8.28 -0.15
C VAL A 5 10.70 -7.39 1.07
N VAL A 6 11.83 -6.69 1.13
CA VAL A 6 12.09 -5.66 2.15
C VAL A 6 11.60 -4.32 1.58
N ALA A 7 10.67 -3.64 2.25
CA ALA A 7 10.02 -2.46 1.68
C ALA A 7 9.61 -1.39 2.70
N GLN A 8 9.67 -0.16 2.19
CA GLN A 8 8.99 1.05 2.67
C GLN A 8 7.90 1.36 1.64
N ASN A 9 7.59 2.63 1.29
CA ASN A 9 6.65 2.92 0.20
C ASN A 9 7.38 3.01 -1.17
N PRO A 10 7.02 2.21 -2.19
CA PRO A 10 5.94 1.23 -2.20
C PRO A 10 6.29 -0.11 -1.52
N ILE A 11 5.30 -0.74 -0.86
CA ILE A 11 5.50 -1.90 0.01
C ILE A 11 5.71 -3.23 -0.75
N ILE A 12 5.29 -3.28 -2.01
CA ILE A 12 5.53 -4.40 -2.93
C ILE A 12 6.46 -3.90 -4.03
N ARG A 13 7.59 -4.58 -4.24
CA ARG A 13 8.69 -4.08 -5.09
C ARG A 13 9.01 -4.96 -6.30
N ASN A 14 8.28 -6.04 -6.51
CA ASN A 14 8.54 -7.01 -7.58
C ASN A 14 7.42 -7.07 -8.64
N GLN A 15 6.32 -6.33 -8.45
CA GLN A 15 5.20 -6.24 -9.38
C GLN A 15 4.39 -4.97 -9.12
N TYR A 16 3.60 -4.55 -10.10
CA TYR A 16 2.58 -3.51 -9.89
C TYR A 16 1.47 -4.08 -9.01
N SER A 17 0.91 -3.22 -8.18
CA SER A 17 -0.07 -3.63 -7.18
C SER A 17 -0.96 -2.45 -6.81
N ALA A 18 -2.25 -2.68 -6.75
CA ALA A 18 -3.22 -1.62 -6.56
C ALA A 18 -4.38 -2.03 -5.68
N ASP A 19 -5.26 -1.08 -5.34
CA ASP A 19 -6.50 -1.35 -4.60
C ASP A 19 -6.26 -2.22 -3.35
N PRO A 20 -5.36 -1.81 -2.44
CA PRO A 20 -4.91 -2.66 -1.35
C PRO A 20 -6.03 -2.90 -0.34
N SER A 21 -6.52 -4.14 -0.24
CA SER A 21 -7.28 -4.58 0.94
C SER A 21 -6.36 -5.22 1.96
N ALA A 22 -6.03 -4.47 3.02
CA ALA A 22 -5.27 -4.94 4.15
C ALA A 22 -6.19 -5.54 5.22
N ARG A 23 -5.76 -6.66 5.81
CA ARG A 23 -6.46 -7.38 6.88
C ARG A 23 -5.48 -7.87 7.94
N VAL A 24 -5.92 -7.95 9.18
CA VAL A 24 -5.15 -8.56 10.27
C VAL A 24 -5.71 -9.94 10.53
N PHE A 25 -4.88 -10.97 10.32
CA PHE A 25 -5.21 -12.35 10.65
C PHE A 25 -4.12 -12.90 11.56
N GLY A 26 -4.50 -13.25 12.79
CA GLY A 26 -3.54 -13.60 13.83
C GLY A 26 -2.62 -12.42 14.18
N ASP A 27 -1.32 -12.64 14.14
CA ASP A 27 -0.27 -11.66 14.45
C ASP A 27 0.35 -11.01 13.20
N ARG A 28 -0.27 -11.20 12.02
CA ARG A 28 0.21 -10.73 10.73
C ARG A 28 -0.80 -9.81 10.05
N VAL A 29 -0.26 -8.89 9.27
CA VAL A 29 -1.02 -8.17 8.24
C VAL A 29 -0.94 -8.95 6.94
N TYR A 30 -2.08 -9.14 6.28
CA TYR A 30 -2.20 -9.63 4.92
C TYR A 30 -2.70 -8.49 4.04
N VAL A 31 -2.16 -8.36 2.83
CA VAL A 31 -2.62 -7.38 1.84
C VAL A 31 -3.01 -8.14 0.58
N TYR A 32 -4.24 -7.91 0.14
CA TYR A 32 -4.87 -8.45 -1.05
C TYR A 32 -5.07 -7.30 -2.05
N PRO A 33 -4.11 -7.08 -2.97
CA PRO A 33 -4.27 -6.05 -3.99
C PRO A 33 -4.82 -6.63 -5.29
N SER A 34 -5.35 -5.76 -6.14
CA SER A 34 -5.34 -5.97 -7.59
C SER A 34 -3.90 -6.13 -8.09
N HIS A 35 -3.68 -7.05 -9.03
CA HIS A 35 -2.42 -7.14 -9.77
C HIS A 35 -2.56 -6.37 -11.09
N ASP A 36 -2.11 -5.11 -11.08
CA ASP A 36 -2.01 -4.31 -12.31
C ASP A 36 -0.94 -4.94 -13.23
N ILE A 37 -1.23 -5.03 -14.53
CA ILE A 37 -0.29 -5.42 -15.57
C ILE A 37 -0.30 -4.40 -16.71
N LEU A 38 0.74 -4.40 -17.52
CA LEU A 38 0.67 -3.72 -18.82
C LEU A 38 -0.24 -4.51 -19.75
N ALA A 39 -1.09 -3.80 -20.47
CA ALA A 39 -2.06 -4.41 -21.38
C ALA A 39 -1.38 -5.37 -22.38
N PRO A 40 -1.79 -6.65 -22.42
CA PRO A 40 -1.29 -7.58 -23.41
C PRO A 40 -1.66 -7.14 -24.82
N GLU A 41 -0.73 -7.31 -25.76
CA GLU A 41 -0.87 -6.85 -27.12
C GLU A 41 -2.09 -7.48 -27.82
N GLY A 42 -2.94 -6.63 -28.40
CA GLY A 42 -4.09 -7.06 -29.20
C GLY A 42 -5.29 -7.59 -28.39
N VAL A 43 -5.23 -7.60 -27.05
CA VAL A 43 -6.31 -8.15 -26.22
C VAL A 43 -6.97 -7.09 -25.34
N ALA A 44 -6.16 -6.28 -24.63
CA ALA A 44 -6.64 -5.27 -23.69
C ALA A 44 -6.36 -3.84 -24.19
N ARG A 45 -7.09 -2.87 -23.62
CA ARG A 45 -6.91 -1.46 -23.91
C ARG A 45 -5.57 -0.96 -23.33
N LYS A 46 -4.66 -0.48 -24.20
CA LYS A 46 -3.28 -0.10 -23.84
C LYS A 46 -3.19 1.04 -22.83
N ASP A 47 -4.16 1.94 -22.82
CA ASP A 47 -4.20 3.14 -21.97
C ASP A 47 -5.17 2.99 -20.77
N TRP A 48 -5.38 1.77 -20.29
CA TRP A 48 -6.35 1.48 -19.23
C TRP A 48 -5.82 0.50 -18.17
N PHE A 49 -6.57 0.40 -17.06
CA PHE A 49 -6.34 -0.62 -16.02
C PHE A 49 -6.49 -2.02 -16.62
N CYS A 50 -5.57 -2.91 -16.27
CA CYS A 50 -5.53 -4.27 -16.77
C CYS A 50 -5.09 -5.21 -15.64
N MET A 51 -5.96 -6.13 -15.24
CA MET A 51 -5.70 -7.06 -14.13
C MET A 51 -6.25 -8.44 -14.44
N GLU A 52 -5.38 -9.45 -14.50
CA GLU A 52 -5.80 -10.82 -14.83
C GLU A 52 -5.95 -11.74 -13.61
N ASP A 53 -5.34 -11.38 -12.49
CA ASP A 53 -5.25 -12.21 -11.31
C ASP A 53 -5.08 -11.38 -10.03
N TYR A 54 -4.93 -12.09 -8.91
CA TYR A 54 -4.61 -11.54 -7.62
C TYR A 54 -3.49 -12.35 -6.97
N HIS A 55 -2.57 -11.64 -6.31
CA HIS A 55 -1.62 -12.20 -5.35
C HIS A 55 -2.06 -11.87 -3.91
N VAL A 56 -1.44 -12.51 -2.92
CA VAL A 56 -1.55 -12.08 -1.51
C VAL A 56 -0.18 -11.97 -0.86
N PHE A 57 -0.01 -10.89 -0.09
CA PHE A 57 1.22 -10.61 0.63
C PHE A 57 0.97 -10.62 2.13
N SER A 58 2.00 -10.87 2.94
CA SER A 58 1.87 -10.73 4.39
C SER A 58 3.13 -10.23 5.08
N SER A 59 2.96 -9.58 6.23
CA SER A 59 4.06 -9.10 7.06
C SER A 59 3.74 -9.18 8.55
N GLU A 60 4.75 -9.48 9.37
CA GLU A 60 4.70 -9.40 10.84
C GLU A 60 5.18 -8.03 11.38
N ASN A 61 6.02 -7.34 10.62
CA ASN A 61 6.74 -6.14 11.06
C ASN A 61 6.49 -4.91 10.18
N LEU A 62 5.65 -5.06 9.14
CA LEU A 62 5.26 -4.04 8.17
C LEU A 62 6.38 -3.56 7.23
N THR A 63 7.59 -4.11 7.36
CA THR A 63 8.74 -3.79 6.48
C THR A 63 9.18 -4.98 5.64
N ASP A 64 8.98 -6.20 6.11
CA ASP A 64 9.31 -7.42 5.37
C ASP A 64 8.01 -8.09 4.92
N TRP A 65 7.77 -8.11 3.62
CA TRP A 65 6.57 -8.63 2.99
C TRP A 65 6.87 -9.94 2.28
N THR A 66 6.09 -10.98 2.57
CA THR A 66 6.16 -12.28 1.89
C THR A 66 5.09 -12.33 0.82
N ASP A 67 5.46 -12.55 -0.44
CA ASP A 67 4.55 -12.89 -1.53
C ASP A 67 4.21 -14.38 -1.45
N HIS A 68 2.93 -14.70 -1.28
CA HIS A 68 2.42 -16.07 -1.23
C HIS A 68 2.02 -16.61 -2.61
N GLY A 69 2.19 -15.80 -3.66
CA GLY A 69 1.87 -16.13 -5.04
C GLY A 69 0.43 -15.81 -5.42
N MET A 70 0.11 -16.17 -6.66
CA MET A 70 -1.21 -15.98 -7.26
C MET A 70 -2.26 -16.85 -6.58
N ILE A 71 -3.36 -16.24 -6.16
CA ILE A 71 -4.45 -16.88 -5.41
C ILE A 71 -5.72 -17.10 -6.23
N VAL A 72 -6.05 -16.22 -7.17
CA VAL A 72 -7.24 -16.29 -8.03
C VAL A 72 -6.90 -15.66 -9.38
N GLN A 73 -7.36 -16.26 -10.50
CA GLN A 73 -7.11 -15.76 -11.85
C GLN A 73 -8.37 -15.83 -12.72
N GLN A 74 -8.55 -14.86 -13.63
CA GLN A 74 -9.78 -14.66 -14.41
C GLN A 74 -10.24 -15.92 -15.15
N ASN A 75 -9.31 -16.68 -15.75
CA ASN A 75 -9.63 -17.84 -16.59
C ASN A 75 -9.88 -19.14 -15.79
N LYS A 76 -9.84 -19.07 -14.45
CA LYS A 76 -10.19 -20.18 -13.55
C LYS A 76 -11.47 -19.91 -12.74
N VAL A 77 -12.09 -18.75 -12.90
CA VAL A 77 -13.37 -18.43 -12.27
C VAL A 77 -14.51 -18.81 -13.21
N PRO A 78 -15.44 -19.72 -12.83
CA PRO A 78 -16.42 -20.29 -13.76
C PRO A 78 -17.33 -19.28 -14.47
N TRP A 79 -17.69 -18.18 -13.81
CA TRP A 79 -18.65 -17.19 -14.30
C TRP A 79 -18.01 -15.97 -14.95
N VAL A 80 -16.70 -15.75 -14.76
CA VAL A 80 -15.98 -14.59 -15.29
C VAL A 80 -15.84 -14.68 -16.79
N LEU A 81 -15.96 -13.53 -17.47
CA LEU A 81 -15.65 -13.40 -18.88
C LEU A 81 -14.14 -13.64 -19.09
N PRO A 82 -13.76 -14.67 -19.87
CA PRO A 82 -12.35 -14.95 -20.14
C PRO A 82 -11.65 -13.75 -20.79
N ASN A 83 -10.40 -13.49 -20.38
CA ASN A 83 -9.58 -12.38 -20.88
C ASN A 83 -10.26 -11.00 -20.76
N SER A 84 -11.05 -10.79 -19.70
CA SER A 84 -11.69 -9.50 -19.42
C SER A 84 -10.74 -8.48 -18.80
N TYR A 85 -9.65 -8.94 -18.18
CA TYR A 85 -8.67 -8.14 -17.43
C TYR A 85 -9.33 -7.21 -16.40
N SER A 86 -10.39 -7.73 -15.77
CA SER A 86 -11.29 -6.99 -14.89
C SER A 86 -11.26 -7.47 -13.44
N MET A 87 -10.14 -8.08 -13.02
CA MET A 87 -9.92 -8.57 -11.66
C MET A 87 -9.49 -7.40 -10.75
N TRP A 88 -10.44 -6.53 -10.40
CA TRP A 88 -10.20 -5.27 -9.68
C TRP A 88 -10.49 -5.37 -8.18
N ALA A 89 -9.93 -4.46 -7.37
CA ALA A 89 -10.29 -4.13 -5.99
C ALA A 89 -10.94 -5.26 -5.16
N PRO A 90 -10.17 -6.27 -4.73
CA PRO A 90 -10.71 -7.36 -3.94
C PRO A 90 -10.80 -7.00 -2.46
N ASP A 91 -11.51 -7.84 -1.70
CA ASP A 91 -11.46 -7.82 -0.25
C ASP A 91 -11.50 -9.24 0.33
N CYS A 92 -10.97 -9.44 1.53
CA CYS A 92 -10.93 -10.75 2.19
C CYS A 92 -11.37 -10.62 3.64
N ILE A 93 -12.12 -11.59 4.16
CA ILE A 93 -12.46 -11.63 5.58
C ILE A 93 -12.48 -13.07 6.10
N GLU A 94 -12.11 -13.27 7.35
CA GLU A 94 -12.19 -14.55 8.04
C GLU A 94 -13.54 -14.67 8.75
N ARG A 95 -14.16 -15.85 8.64
CA ARG A 95 -15.33 -16.25 9.43
C ARG A 95 -15.32 -17.76 9.62
N ASN A 96 -15.51 -18.21 10.86
CA ASN A 96 -15.66 -19.62 11.20
C ASN A 96 -14.50 -20.51 10.69
N GLY A 97 -13.27 -20.01 10.74
CA GLY A 97 -12.08 -20.75 10.29
C GLY A 97 -11.91 -20.83 8.77
N LYS A 98 -12.68 -20.04 8.01
CA LYS A 98 -12.58 -19.93 6.56
C LYS A 98 -12.34 -18.49 6.14
N TYR A 99 -11.68 -18.33 5.00
CA TYR A 99 -11.36 -17.05 4.41
C TYR A 99 -12.19 -16.86 3.15
N TYR A 100 -12.91 -15.75 3.09
CA TYR A 100 -13.82 -15.41 2.00
C TYR A 100 -13.24 -14.22 1.24
N PHE A 101 -12.77 -14.48 0.03
CA PHE A 101 -12.16 -13.51 -0.87
C PHE A 101 -13.19 -13.04 -1.90
N TYR A 102 -13.63 -11.81 -1.77
CA TYR A 102 -14.62 -11.14 -2.61
C TYR A 102 -13.90 -10.39 -3.72
N PHE A 103 -14.40 -10.55 -4.94
CA PHE A 103 -13.80 -9.87 -6.08
C PHE A 103 -14.87 -9.52 -7.13
N PRO A 104 -14.82 -8.30 -7.69
CA PRO A 104 -15.60 -7.89 -8.83
C PRO A 104 -14.99 -8.42 -10.13
N SER A 105 -15.86 -8.69 -11.12
CA SER A 105 -15.46 -8.90 -12.50
C SER A 105 -16.66 -8.83 -13.44
N THR A 106 -16.41 -8.80 -14.74
CA THR A 106 -17.46 -8.90 -15.76
C THR A 106 -17.88 -10.36 -15.96
N PRO A 107 -19.19 -10.70 -15.89
CA PRO A 107 -19.66 -12.06 -16.09
C PRO A 107 -19.72 -12.41 -17.58
N LYS A 108 -19.44 -13.67 -17.91
CA LYS A 108 -19.57 -14.18 -19.29
C LYS A 108 -21.04 -14.32 -19.74
N ASP A 109 -21.95 -14.59 -18.81
CA ASP A 109 -23.39 -14.68 -19.06
C ASP A 109 -24.06 -13.31 -18.86
N THR A 110 -24.22 -12.57 -19.96
CA THR A 110 -24.83 -11.24 -19.94
C THR A 110 -26.36 -11.24 -20.01
N ILE A 111 -26.98 -12.42 -20.16
CA ILE A 111 -28.45 -12.57 -20.20
C ILE A 111 -28.96 -12.99 -18.82
N GLY A 112 -28.40 -14.07 -18.25
CA GLY A 112 -28.83 -14.61 -16.96
C GLY A 112 -28.32 -13.81 -15.76
N ILE A 113 -27.06 -13.36 -15.80
CA ILE A 113 -26.47 -12.53 -14.74
C ILE A 113 -26.71 -11.05 -15.04
N GLY A 114 -26.38 -10.60 -16.26
CA GLY A 114 -26.59 -9.23 -16.76
C GLY A 114 -25.30 -8.48 -17.08
N LYS A 115 -25.37 -7.44 -17.92
CA LYS A 115 -24.21 -6.64 -18.41
C LYS A 115 -23.56 -5.76 -17.34
N GLY A 116 -22.23 -5.60 -17.40
CA GLY A 116 -21.45 -4.80 -16.45
C GLY A 116 -20.82 -5.67 -15.36
N PHE A 117 -20.42 -5.08 -14.23
CA PHE A 117 -19.75 -5.81 -13.15
C PHE A 117 -20.73 -6.47 -12.16
N THR A 118 -20.26 -7.54 -11.54
CA THR A 118 -20.85 -8.23 -10.39
C THR A 118 -19.72 -8.73 -9.48
N ILE A 119 -20.04 -9.17 -8.27
CA ILE A 119 -19.07 -9.59 -7.26
C ILE A 119 -19.25 -11.09 -6.99
N GLY A 120 -18.17 -11.85 -7.08
CA GLY A 120 -18.12 -13.25 -6.64
C GLY A 120 -17.28 -13.43 -5.40
N VAL A 121 -17.25 -14.68 -4.93
CA VAL A 121 -16.50 -15.09 -3.74
C VAL A 121 -15.64 -16.29 -4.10
N ALA A 122 -14.44 -16.35 -3.56
CA ALA A 122 -13.61 -17.55 -3.50
C ALA A 122 -13.30 -17.88 -2.04
N VAL A 123 -13.26 -19.17 -1.70
CA VAL A 123 -13.13 -19.63 -0.30
C VAL A 123 -11.85 -20.41 -0.11
N ALA A 124 -11.17 -20.20 1.02
CA ALA A 124 -9.98 -20.93 1.42
C ALA A 124 -10.02 -21.30 2.91
N ASP A 125 -9.21 -22.30 3.29
CA ASP A 125 -8.99 -22.68 4.70
C ASP A 125 -7.81 -21.92 5.34
N THR A 126 -7.03 -21.17 4.55
CA THR A 126 -5.91 -20.35 5.05
C THR A 126 -5.96 -18.95 4.41
N PRO A 127 -5.40 -17.92 5.04
CA PRO A 127 -5.44 -16.55 4.51
C PRO A 127 -4.68 -16.42 3.18
N ALA A 128 -3.74 -17.32 2.90
CA ALA A 128 -2.95 -17.32 1.67
C ALA A 128 -3.54 -18.23 0.57
N GLY A 129 -4.71 -18.83 0.80
CA GLY A 129 -5.30 -19.78 -0.14
C GLY A 129 -4.86 -21.23 0.09
N PRO A 130 -4.97 -22.10 -0.94
CA PRO A 130 -5.55 -21.80 -2.25
C PRO A 130 -7.02 -21.41 -2.15
N PHE A 131 -7.42 -20.37 -2.89
CA PHE A 131 -8.82 -19.93 -2.94
C PHE A 131 -9.56 -20.64 -4.06
N LEU A 132 -10.72 -21.22 -3.73
CA LEU A 132 -11.61 -21.88 -4.69
C LEU A 132 -12.78 -20.95 -5.03
N PRO A 133 -12.89 -20.45 -6.28
CA PRO A 133 -13.99 -19.59 -6.68
C PRO A 133 -15.33 -20.33 -6.70
N GLU A 134 -16.37 -19.67 -6.21
CA GLU A 134 -17.74 -20.14 -6.34
C GLU A 134 -18.19 -20.15 -7.80
N LYS A 135 -19.14 -21.05 -8.11
CA LYS A 135 -19.63 -21.25 -9.49
C LYS A 135 -20.35 -20.03 -10.05
N ASN A 136 -20.98 -19.24 -9.19
CA ASN A 136 -21.78 -18.08 -9.53
C ASN A 136 -21.36 -16.88 -8.67
N PRO A 137 -21.53 -15.65 -9.17
CA PRO A 137 -21.40 -14.45 -8.34
C PRO A 137 -22.57 -14.33 -7.35
N ILE A 138 -22.45 -13.43 -6.37
CA ILE A 138 -23.50 -13.18 -5.38
C ILE A 138 -24.73 -12.60 -6.09
N LYS A 139 -25.86 -13.28 -5.98
CA LYS A 139 -27.12 -12.86 -6.59
C LYS A 139 -27.56 -11.49 -6.04
N GLY A 140 -27.91 -10.58 -6.94
CA GLY A 140 -28.42 -9.24 -6.58
C GLY A 140 -27.32 -8.19 -6.36
N VAL A 141 -26.04 -8.56 -6.44
CA VAL A 141 -24.92 -7.62 -6.28
C VAL A 141 -24.40 -7.19 -7.64
N ARG A 142 -24.54 -5.90 -7.94
CA ARG A 142 -24.12 -5.26 -9.20
C ARG A 142 -23.21 -4.08 -8.89
N GLY A 143 -21.98 -4.12 -9.40
CA GLY A 143 -20.98 -3.09 -9.11
C GLY A 143 -19.59 -3.67 -8.88
N ILE A 144 -18.72 -2.82 -8.33
CA ILE A 144 -17.31 -3.08 -8.08
C ILE A 144 -16.96 -2.79 -6.61
N ASP A 145 -15.70 -3.05 -6.27
CA ASP A 145 -15.08 -2.63 -5.02
C ASP A 145 -15.81 -3.15 -3.77
N PRO A 146 -15.95 -4.47 -3.61
CA PRO A 146 -16.50 -5.06 -2.41
C PRO A 146 -15.70 -4.64 -1.18
N ASN A 147 -16.41 -4.31 -0.11
CA ASN A 147 -15.86 -4.33 1.24
C ASN A 147 -16.76 -5.15 2.16
N VAL A 148 -16.15 -6.02 2.95
CA VAL A 148 -16.85 -6.91 3.86
C VAL A 148 -16.52 -6.57 5.30
N PHE A 149 -17.54 -6.46 6.13
CA PHE A 149 -17.43 -6.09 7.52
C PHE A 149 -18.25 -7.05 8.36
N ILE A 150 -17.69 -7.53 9.47
CA ILE A 150 -18.41 -8.31 10.46
C ILE A 150 -18.48 -7.45 11.71
N ASP A 151 -19.70 -7.13 12.13
CA ASP A 151 -19.94 -6.32 13.31
C ASP A 151 -19.76 -7.14 14.60
N LYS A 152 -19.70 -6.45 15.73
CA LYS A 152 -19.50 -7.04 17.06
C LYS A 152 -20.59 -8.03 17.48
N ASP A 153 -21.76 -7.97 16.87
CA ASP A 153 -22.87 -8.91 17.09
C ASP A 153 -22.79 -10.16 16.18
N GLY A 154 -21.77 -10.24 15.32
CA GLY A 154 -21.56 -11.33 14.37
C GLY A 154 -22.31 -11.15 13.03
N GLN A 155 -23.07 -10.07 12.85
CA GLN A 155 -23.71 -9.78 11.58
C GLN A 155 -22.65 -9.35 10.56
N ALA A 156 -22.61 -10.06 9.43
CA ALA A 156 -21.79 -9.68 8.29
C ALA A 156 -22.55 -8.73 7.35
N TYR A 157 -21.81 -7.81 6.74
CA TYR A 157 -22.29 -6.83 5.78
C TYR A 157 -21.37 -6.84 4.56
N LEU A 158 -21.98 -6.67 3.38
CA LEU A 158 -21.28 -6.40 2.13
C LEU A 158 -21.60 -4.97 1.71
N TYR A 159 -20.55 -4.21 1.41
CA TYR A 159 -20.60 -2.90 0.77
C TYR A 159 -19.99 -2.99 -0.60
N TRP A 160 -20.50 -2.22 -1.56
CA TRP A 160 -19.95 -2.14 -2.92
C TRP A 160 -20.41 -0.87 -3.59
N SER A 161 -19.95 -0.63 -4.82
CA SER A 161 -20.20 0.62 -5.53
C SER A 161 -20.63 0.44 -6.97
N SER A 162 -21.46 1.37 -7.43
CA SER A 162 -21.80 1.55 -8.85
C SER A 162 -22.27 3.00 -9.06
N ARG A 163 -21.36 3.97 -8.83
CA ARG A 163 -21.59 5.43 -8.73
C ARG A 163 -22.24 5.90 -7.43
N ASP A 164 -23.08 5.08 -6.83
CA ASP A 164 -23.45 5.19 -5.42
C ASP A 164 -22.76 4.09 -4.61
N ILE A 165 -22.76 4.22 -3.28
CA ILE A 165 -22.37 3.16 -2.37
C ILE A 165 -23.61 2.42 -1.87
N PHE A 166 -23.54 1.10 -1.93
CA PHE A 166 -24.60 0.18 -1.51
C PHE A 166 -24.14 -0.61 -0.29
N GLY A 167 -25.09 -1.09 0.50
CA GLY A 167 -24.85 -2.00 1.61
C GLY A 167 -25.99 -2.97 1.83
N ALA A 168 -25.68 -4.20 2.21
CA ALA A 168 -26.65 -5.22 2.58
C ALA A 168 -26.06 -6.17 3.64
N LYS A 169 -26.94 -6.81 4.42
CA LYS A 169 -26.54 -7.91 5.30
C LYS A 169 -26.15 -9.12 4.46
N LEU A 170 -25.16 -9.87 4.92
CA LEU A 170 -24.81 -11.19 4.42
C LEU A 170 -25.36 -12.27 5.33
N LYS A 171 -25.71 -13.42 4.75
CA LYS A 171 -26.01 -14.64 5.50
C LYS A 171 -24.77 -15.15 6.20
N GLU A 172 -24.96 -16.04 7.18
CA GLU A 172 -23.85 -16.70 7.89
C GLU A 172 -22.88 -17.45 6.97
N ASN A 173 -23.36 -17.95 5.83
CA ASN A 173 -22.54 -18.65 4.85
C ASN A 173 -21.57 -17.73 4.08
N MET A 174 -21.73 -16.40 4.17
CA MET A 174 -20.93 -15.38 3.48
C MET A 174 -21.01 -15.42 1.94
N LEU A 175 -21.97 -16.13 1.36
CA LEU A 175 -22.09 -16.30 -0.11
C LEU A 175 -23.35 -15.64 -0.70
N GLU A 176 -24.24 -15.14 0.15
CA GLU A 176 -25.54 -14.61 -0.24
C GLU A 176 -25.95 -13.42 0.64
N LEU A 177 -26.75 -12.52 0.06
CA LEU A 177 -27.39 -11.44 0.81
C LEU A 177 -28.50 -11.99 1.71
N ASP A 178 -28.66 -11.36 2.88
CA ASP A 178 -29.70 -11.63 3.89
C ASP A 178 -30.65 -10.43 4.10
N SER A 179 -30.51 -9.40 3.27
CA SER A 179 -31.41 -8.25 3.25
C SER A 179 -31.57 -7.69 1.86
N GLU A 180 -32.55 -6.81 1.70
CA GLU A 180 -32.59 -5.92 0.54
C GLU A 180 -31.33 -5.03 0.49
N VAL A 181 -30.97 -4.66 -0.73
CA VAL A 181 -29.87 -3.74 -1.02
C VAL A 181 -30.31 -2.33 -0.63
N LYS A 182 -29.48 -1.65 0.17
CA LYS A 182 -29.69 -0.24 0.50
C LYS A 182 -28.67 0.62 -0.23
N THR A 183 -29.13 1.67 -0.90
CA THR A 183 -28.27 2.80 -1.26
C THR A 183 -28.00 3.61 0.00
N LEU A 184 -26.74 3.83 0.34
CA LEU A 184 -26.38 4.53 1.57
C LEU A 184 -26.56 6.05 1.38
N ALA A 185 -27.39 6.63 2.24
CA ALA A 185 -27.76 8.03 2.17
C ALA A 185 -26.66 8.97 2.70
N ASN A 186 -26.77 10.25 2.33
CA ASN A 186 -25.95 11.37 2.81
C ASN A 186 -24.45 11.28 2.47
N LEU A 187 -24.12 10.59 1.38
CA LEU A 187 -22.80 10.61 0.76
C LEU A 187 -22.79 11.57 -0.44
N PRO A 188 -21.62 12.05 -0.90
CA PRO A 188 -21.55 12.93 -2.07
C PRO A 188 -22.20 12.29 -3.31
N SER A 189 -23.07 13.03 -4.00
CA SER A 189 -23.76 12.54 -5.21
C SER A 189 -23.01 12.84 -6.51
N LYS A 190 -22.11 13.83 -6.48
CA LYS A 190 -21.19 14.16 -7.57
C LYS A 190 -19.82 13.65 -7.19
N GLY A 191 -19.05 13.14 -8.15
CA GLY A 191 -17.65 12.76 -7.93
C GLY A 191 -17.43 11.44 -7.20
N LEU A 192 -18.42 10.93 -6.45
CA LEU A 192 -18.40 9.60 -5.85
C LEU A 192 -18.55 8.55 -6.95
N LYS A 193 -17.73 7.50 -6.88
CA LYS A 193 -17.69 6.45 -7.89
C LYS A 193 -17.57 5.06 -7.30
N GLU A 194 -16.65 4.89 -6.35
CA GLU A 194 -16.10 3.58 -6.03
C GLU A 194 -15.54 3.46 -4.60
N GLY A 195 -14.84 2.35 -4.30
CA GLY A 195 -13.96 2.15 -3.14
C GLY A 195 -14.54 2.29 -1.72
N PRO A 196 -15.76 1.81 -1.40
CA PRO A 196 -16.23 1.86 -0.02
C PRO A 196 -15.35 0.99 0.88
N TYR A 197 -14.97 1.50 2.05
CA TYR A 197 -14.34 0.70 3.10
C TYR A 197 -14.92 1.08 4.47
N VAL A 198 -15.52 0.09 5.13
CA VAL A 198 -16.19 0.24 6.42
C VAL A 198 -15.39 -0.44 7.53
N PHE A 199 -15.21 0.28 8.62
CA PHE A 199 -14.73 -0.27 9.88
C PHE A 199 -15.44 0.37 11.08
N GLU A 200 -15.36 -0.28 12.22
CA GLU A 200 -15.94 0.20 13.49
C GLU A 200 -14.82 0.53 14.48
N ARG A 201 -15.00 1.62 15.24
CA ARG A 201 -14.14 1.97 16.36
C ARG A 201 -14.92 2.73 17.42
N ASN A 202 -14.96 2.18 18.63
CA ASN A 202 -15.56 2.78 19.83
C ASN A 202 -17.05 3.16 19.69
N GLY A 203 -17.83 2.27 19.07
CA GLY A 203 -19.25 2.45 18.77
C GLY A 203 -19.54 3.32 17.54
N ILE A 204 -18.52 3.72 16.78
CA ILE A 204 -18.67 4.57 15.58
C ILE A 204 -18.31 3.74 14.35
N TYR A 205 -19.20 3.72 13.36
CA TYR A 205 -18.97 3.14 12.05
C TYR A 205 -18.43 4.21 11.11
N TYR A 206 -17.28 3.95 10.50
CA TYR A 206 -16.61 4.83 9.55
C TYR A 206 -16.81 4.26 8.15
N MET A 207 -17.54 4.99 7.31
CA MET A 207 -17.58 4.74 5.86
C MET A 207 -16.54 5.63 5.21
N THR A 208 -15.52 5.03 4.61
CA THR A 208 -14.43 5.73 3.94
C THR A 208 -14.49 5.44 2.44
N TYR A 209 -14.16 6.41 1.61
CA TYR A 209 -14.34 6.29 0.16
C TYR A 209 -13.44 7.28 -0.61
N PRO A 210 -13.01 6.91 -1.83
CA PRO A 210 -12.46 7.84 -2.82
C PRO A 210 -13.54 8.79 -3.33
N HIS A 211 -13.17 10.05 -3.53
CA HIS A 211 -14.06 11.08 -4.02
C HIS A 211 -13.33 12.05 -4.95
N VAL A 212 -13.89 12.28 -6.15
CA VAL A 212 -13.41 13.34 -7.06
C VAL A 212 -14.12 14.65 -6.72
N GLU A 213 -13.58 15.41 -5.77
CA GLU A 213 -14.07 16.75 -5.46
C GLU A 213 -13.66 17.75 -6.55
N ASN A 214 -12.38 17.73 -6.97
CA ASN A 214 -11.88 18.66 -7.99
C ASN A 214 -11.54 17.92 -9.30
N LYS A 215 -10.38 17.26 -9.36
CA LYS A 215 -9.83 16.71 -10.62
C LYS A 215 -9.59 15.21 -10.56
N ILE A 216 -8.94 14.75 -9.50
CA ILE A 216 -8.61 13.34 -9.25
C ILE A 216 -9.15 12.91 -7.89
N GLU A 217 -9.02 11.65 -7.55
CA GLU A 217 -9.56 11.12 -6.30
C GLU A 217 -8.72 11.56 -5.09
N ARG A 218 -9.44 11.96 -4.04
CA ARG A 218 -8.94 12.11 -2.67
C ARG A 218 -9.72 11.15 -1.77
N LEU A 219 -9.21 10.86 -0.57
CA LEU A 219 -9.93 9.99 0.37
C LEU A 219 -10.75 10.81 1.34
N GLU A 220 -12.03 10.48 1.50
CA GLU A 220 -12.96 11.09 2.43
C GLU A 220 -13.59 10.06 3.35
N TYR A 221 -14.30 10.55 4.36
CA TYR A 221 -15.07 9.69 5.25
C TYR A 221 -16.33 10.35 5.80
N ALA A 222 -17.25 9.47 6.16
CA ALA A 222 -18.46 9.76 6.88
C ALA A 222 -18.60 8.80 8.06
N ILE A 223 -19.32 9.22 9.11
CA ILE A 223 -19.53 8.42 10.32
C ILE A 223 -21.00 8.16 10.58
N SER A 224 -21.31 7.06 11.26
CA SER A 224 -22.65 6.71 11.73
C SER A 224 -22.56 5.93 13.05
N ASP A 225 -23.68 5.85 13.75
CA ASP A 225 -23.91 4.92 14.86
C ASP A 225 -24.54 3.59 14.39
N ASN A 226 -24.77 3.43 13.08
CA ASN A 226 -25.32 2.24 12.45
C ASN A 226 -24.45 1.80 11.25
N PRO A 227 -24.25 0.49 11.03
CA PRO A 227 -23.39 -0.01 9.95
C PRO A 227 -23.92 0.35 8.55
N LEU A 228 -25.25 0.47 8.40
CA LEU A 228 -25.90 0.86 7.14
C LEU A 228 -26.34 2.34 7.12
N GLY A 229 -25.81 3.16 8.02
CA GLY A 229 -26.13 4.58 8.10
C GLY A 229 -27.50 4.89 8.75
N PRO A 230 -28.00 6.13 8.58
CA PRO A 230 -27.47 7.18 7.71
C PRO A 230 -26.11 7.69 8.17
N PHE A 231 -25.26 8.08 7.22
CA PHE A 231 -23.93 8.61 7.50
C PHE A 231 -23.93 10.15 7.57
N LYS A 232 -22.93 10.70 8.26
CA LYS A 232 -22.61 12.13 8.28
C LYS A 232 -21.19 12.32 7.77
N VAL A 233 -21.01 13.03 6.66
CA VAL A 233 -19.68 13.35 6.10
C VAL A 233 -18.88 14.19 7.09
N MET A 234 -17.63 13.78 7.31
CA MET A 234 -16.74 14.38 8.32
C MET A 234 -15.52 15.08 7.72
N GLY A 235 -15.10 14.70 6.50
CA GLY A 235 -14.06 15.42 5.76
C GLY A 235 -13.06 14.50 5.07
N VAL A 236 -11.84 15.04 4.89
CA VAL A 236 -10.77 14.44 4.07
C VAL A 236 -9.78 13.67 4.94
N ILE A 237 -9.51 12.42 4.57
CA ILE A 237 -8.44 11.58 5.13
C ILE A 237 -7.12 11.87 4.41
N MET A 238 -7.13 11.97 3.08
CA MET A 238 -5.93 12.16 2.25
C MET A 238 -6.29 13.05 1.07
N ASP A 239 -5.43 14.00 0.73
CA ASP A 239 -5.62 14.89 -0.42
C ASP A 239 -5.43 14.18 -1.77
N GLU A 240 -5.81 14.87 -2.84
CA GLU A 240 -5.46 14.52 -4.22
C GLU A 240 -3.93 14.37 -4.36
N SER A 241 -3.49 13.35 -5.13
CA SER A 241 -2.05 13.11 -5.32
C SER A 241 -1.38 14.30 -6.03
N PRO A 242 -0.21 14.77 -5.54
CA PRO A 242 0.54 15.84 -6.20
C PRO A 242 1.12 15.43 -7.56
N THR A 243 1.23 14.12 -7.86
CA THR A 243 1.73 13.61 -9.14
C THR A 243 0.65 13.43 -10.19
N GLY A 244 -0.63 13.63 -9.83
CA GLY A 244 -1.75 13.47 -10.76
C GLY A 244 -2.24 12.04 -10.94
N CYS A 245 -1.82 11.08 -10.11
CA CYS A 245 -2.37 9.72 -10.10
C CYS A 245 -3.90 9.76 -9.95
N TRP A 246 -4.63 9.29 -10.97
CA TRP A 246 -6.07 9.58 -11.07
C TRP A 246 -6.91 8.94 -9.96
N THR A 247 -6.78 7.62 -9.78
CA THR A 247 -7.55 6.90 -8.77
C THR A 247 -6.82 6.86 -7.45
N ASN A 248 -7.58 6.72 -6.37
CA ASN A 248 -7.09 6.39 -5.04
C ASN A 248 -8.01 5.29 -4.48
N HIS A 249 -7.45 4.25 -3.88
CA HIS A 249 -8.21 3.15 -3.33
C HIS A 249 -7.47 2.65 -2.10
N HIS A 250 -8.19 2.28 -1.05
CA HIS A 250 -7.60 2.15 0.27
C HIS A 250 -8.23 1.09 1.16
N SER A 251 -7.53 0.80 2.25
CA SER A 251 -8.05 0.09 3.42
C SER A 251 -7.43 0.64 4.69
N ILE A 252 -8.14 0.47 5.81
CA ILE A 252 -7.72 0.98 7.12
C ILE A 252 -7.77 -0.14 8.14
N ILE A 253 -6.63 -0.41 8.78
CA ILE A 253 -6.51 -1.48 9.79
C ILE A 253 -5.91 -0.98 11.09
N ALA A 254 -6.28 -1.63 12.18
CA ALA A 254 -5.57 -1.55 13.46
C ALA A 254 -4.63 -2.74 13.60
N PHE A 255 -3.34 -2.49 13.81
CA PHE A 255 -2.35 -3.54 14.03
C PHE A 255 -1.37 -3.10 15.13
N LYS A 256 -1.14 -3.96 16.13
CA LYS A 256 -0.24 -3.70 17.27
C LYS A 256 -0.47 -2.31 17.91
N ASN A 257 -1.73 -1.98 18.18
CA ASN A 257 -2.20 -0.73 18.81
C ASN A 257 -1.97 0.55 17.98
N GLN A 258 -1.69 0.43 16.67
CA GLN A 258 -1.56 1.56 15.76
C GLN A 258 -2.51 1.36 14.57
N TRP A 259 -3.11 2.45 14.11
CA TRP A 259 -3.93 2.45 12.90
C TRP A 259 -3.07 2.80 11.67
N TYR A 260 -3.39 2.19 10.55
CA TYR A 260 -2.67 2.36 9.29
C TYR A 260 -3.65 2.56 8.15
N LEU A 261 -3.28 3.42 7.21
CA LEU A 261 -3.94 3.60 5.94
C LEU A 261 -3.07 2.98 4.86
N PHE A 262 -3.60 1.96 4.16
CA PHE A 262 -3.02 1.41 2.95
C PHE A 262 -3.72 2.05 1.77
N TYR A 263 -2.97 2.43 0.74
CA TYR A 263 -3.48 3.11 -0.45
C TYR A 263 -2.56 2.84 -1.64
N HIS A 264 -2.90 3.24 -2.86
CA HIS A 264 -2.00 3.09 -4.01
C HIS A 264 -1.45 4.42 -4.53
N HIS A 265 -0.41 4.32 -5.33
CA HIS A 265 0.23 5.41 -6.06
C HIS A 265 0.91 4.86 -7.33
N ASN A 266 1.38 5.70 -8.26
CA ASN A 266 2.03 5.26 -9.51
C ASN A 266 3.58 5.32 -9.45
N ASP A 267 4.19 4.80 -8.39
CA ASP A 267 5.63 4.97 -8.13
C ASP A 267 6.52 4.34 -9.20
N TYR A 268 6.18 3.13 -9.63
CA TYR A 268 6.92 2.41 -10.65
C TYR A 268 6.57 2.83 -12.09
N SER A 269 5.55 3.67 -12.27
CA SER A 269 5.05 4.10 -13.58
C SER A 269 4.63 5.58 -13.56
N PRO A 270 5.57 6.51 -13.31
CA PRO A 270 5.25 7.93 -13.12
C PRO A 270 4.55 8.57 -14.32
N THR A 271 4.68 8.00 -15.53
CA THR A 271 4.04 8.45 -16.77
C THR A 271 2.80 7.62 -17.16
N PHE A 272 2.45 6.59 -16.39
CA PHE A 272 1.31 5.70 -16.64
C PHE A 272 0.64 5.29 -15.34
N ASP A 273 -0.33 6.09 -14.90
CA ASP A 273 -1.03 5.96 -13.61
C ASP A 273 -2.06 4.80 -13.54
N LYS A 274 -1.99 3.85 -14.48
CA LYS A 274 -2.81 2.63 -14.53
C LYS A 274 -2.01 1.36 -14.18
N ALA A 275 -0.72 1.51 -13.85
CA ALA A 275 0.15 0.47 -13.34
C ALA A 275 0.65 0.85 -11.93
N ARG A 276 -0.21 0.69 -10.93
CA ARG A 276 -0.02 1.31 -9.62
C ARG A 276 0.87 0.46 -8.71
N SER A 277 1.11 0.98 -7.52
CA SER A 277 1.97 0.42 -6.48
C SER A 277 1.42 0.79 -5.11
N ILE A 278 1.38 -0.16 -4.18
CA ILE A 278 0.81 0.06 -2.86
C ILE A 278 1.76 0.88 -1.97
N ARG A 279 1.21 1.84 -1.25
CA ARG A 279 1.82 2.55 -0.14
C ARG A 279 1.03 2.33 1.15
N ALA A 280 1.66 2.64 2.28
CA ALA A 280 0.98 2.70 3.57
C ALA A 280 1.60 3.76 4.48
N ASP A 281 0.76 4.40 5.29
CA ASP A 281 1.15 5.40 6.28
C ASP A 281 0.36 5.24 7.59
N SER A 282 0.88 5.81 8.67
CA SER A 282 0.19 5.77 9.97
C SER A 282 -1.04 6.68 9.98
N LEU A 283 -2.15 6.17 10.49
CA LEU A 283 -3.40 6.89 10.69
C LEU A 283 -3.64 7.11 12.19
N SER A 284 -4.25 8.24 12.55
CA SER A 284 -4.57 8.55 13.95
C SER A 284 -5.92 9.25 14.03
N PHE A 285 -6.51 9.24 15.22
CA PHE A 285 -7.80 9.87 15.49
C PHE A 285 -7.63 11.02 16.47
N ASN A 286 -8.49 12.02 16.36
CA ASN A 286 -8.72 13.01 17.40
C ASN A 286 -9.51 12.38 18.55
N SER A 287 -9.58 13.08 19.68
CA SER A 287 -10.31 12.61 20.87
C SER A 287 -11.82 12.48 20.65
N ASP A 288 -12.38 13.24 19.70
CA ASP A 288 -13.80 13.20 19.32
C ASP A 288 -14.14 12.07 18.33
N GLY A 289 -13.16 11.25 17.95
CA GLY A 289 -13.32 10.16 16.98
C GLY A 289 -13.08 10.57 15.52
N THR A 290 -12.89 11.86 15.21
CA THR A 290 -12.55 12.25 13.83
C THR A 290 -11.17 11.76 13.41
N ILE A 291 -10.99 11.44 12.13
CA ILE A 291 -9.70 11.01 11.58
C ILE A 291 -8.80 12.23 11.41
N LYS A 292 -7.55 12.13 11.89
CA LYS A 292 -6.50 13.08 11.56
C LYS A 292 -6.04 12.81 10.13
N LYS A 293 -6.06 13.85 9.30
CA LYS A 293 -5.62 13.80 7.92
C LYS A 293 -4.21 13.19 7.82
N VAL A 294 -4.07 12.20 6.95
CA VAL A 294 -2.81 11.50 6.68
C VAL A 294 -2.02 12.29 5.65
N ILE A 295 -0.72 12.46 5.92
CA ILE A 295 0.24 13.01 4.97
C ILE A 295 1.05 11.85 4.39
N PRO A 296 0.86 11.52 3.09
CA PRO A 296 1.63 10.49 2.40
C PRO A 296 3.14 10.64 2.58
N THR A 297 3.86 9.55 2.85
CA THR A 297 5.34 9.56 2.93
C THR A 297 5.97 8.55 1.98
N LEU A 298 7.28 8.69 1.73
CA LEU A 298 8.07 7.66 1.05
C LEU A 298 8.59 6.59 2.02
N ARG A 299 8.84 6.97 3.27
CA ARG A 299 9.29 6.04 4.31
C ARG A 299 8.22 5.04 4.71
N GLY A 300 6.96 5.45 4.76
CA GLY A 300 5.84 4.60 5.14
C GLY A 300 5.92 4.09 6.59
N ILE A 301 5.57 2.81 6.77
CA ILE A 301 5.26 2.20 8.07
C ILE A 301 6.34 1.20 8.53
N GLY A 302 6.19 0.71 9.76
CA GLY A 302 7.07 -0.30 10.35
C GLY A 302 8.35 0.26 10.97
N ILE A 303 9.23 -0.64 11.38
CA ILE A 303 10.54 -0.33 11.98
C ILE A 303 11.59 -1.16 11.22
N THR A 304 12.55 -0.48 10.60
CA THR A 304 13.53 -1.13 9.74
C THR A 304 14.67 -1.69 10.56
N ASN A 305 15.04 -2.95 10.35
CA ASN A 305 16.18 -3.54 11.05
C ASN A 305 17.50 -2.99 10.49
N ALA A 306 18.38 -2.45 11.35
CA ALA A 306 19.67 -1.89 10.93
C ALA A 306 20.58 -2.89 10.19
N LEU A 307 20.36 -4.20 10.40
CA LEU A 307 21.12 -5.28 9.77
C LEU A 307 20.67 -5.60 8.34
N LYS A 308 19.57 -5.00 7.88
CA LYS A 308 19.07 -5.11 6.50
C LYS A 308 19.56 -3.95 5.65
N GLU A 309 19.41 -4.07 4.34
CA GLU A 309 19.68 -2.97 3.41
C GLU A 309 18.57 -1.92 3.56
N ILE A 310 18.97 -0.73 4.01
CA ILE A 310 18.09 0.42 4.21
C ILE A 310 18.19 1.29 2.96
N GLN A 311 17.07 1.37 2.25
CA GLN A 311 16.90 2.13 1.02
C GLN A 311 16.54 3.56 1.43
N ILE A 312 17.56 4.41 1.57
CA ILE A 312 17.43 5.72 2.21
C ILE A 312 16.71 6.76 1.32
N ASP A 313 16.53 6.43 0.05
CA ASP A 313 15.66 7.14 -0.90
C ASP A 313 14.17 7.12 -0.46
N ARG A 314 13.80 6.17 0.40
CA ARG A 314 12.50 6.10 1.08
C ARG A 314 12.52 6.93 2.36
N TYR A 315 12.79 8.22 2.23
CA TYR A 315 13.06 9.12 3.35
C TYR A 315 11.80 9.56 4.11
N SER A 316 12.01 9.97 5.37
CA SER A 316 11.02 10.65 6.21
C SER A 316 11.06 12.17 5.99
N LYS A 317 12.27 12.72 5.80
CA LYS A 317 12.50 14.12 5.44
C LYS A 317 13.68 14.23 4.47
N ILE A 318 13.66 15.24 3.63
CA ILE A 318 14.73 15.59 2.69
C ILE A 318 14.94 17.10 2.75
N SER A 319 16.17 17.55 2.48
CA SER A 319 16.48 18.96 2.31
C SER A 319 15.80 19.55 1.07
N GLU A 320 15.49 20.85 1.12
CA GLU A 320 14.92 21.56 -0.05
C GLU A 320 15.92 21.71 -1.21
N LYS A 321 17.21 21.67 -0.92
CA LYS A 321 18.32 21.79 -1.86
C LYS A 321 19.36 20.72 -1.59
N GLY A 322 20.18 20.42 -2.58
CA GLY A 322 21.32 19.53 -2.39
C GLY A 322 20.99 18.04 -2.42
N ALA A 323 19.71 17.65 -2.35
CA ALA A 323 19.28 16.24 -2.33
C ALA A 323 18.12 16.00 -3.31
N SER A 324 18.13 14.86 -4.01
CA SER A 324 17.02 14.42 -4.86
C SER A 324 16.93 12.89 -4.93
N ILE A 325 15.78 12.37 -5.36
CA ILE A 325 15.55 10.94 -5.56
C ILE A 325 15.30 10.68 -7.05
N VAL A 326 16.04 9.73 -7.61
CA VAL A 326 15.95 9.35 -9.02
C VAL A 326 15.97 7.83 -9.16
N PHE A 327 15.47 7.28 -10.27
CA PHE A 327 15.59 5.84 -10.53
C PHE A 327 17.06 5.42 -10.65
N ILE A 328 17.37 4.21 -10.18
CA ILE A 328 18.67 3.56 -10.46
C ILE A 328 18.78 3.31 -11.96
N ASP A 329 17.69 2.88 -12.59
CA ASP A 329 17.57 2.68 -14.03
C ASP A 329 16.21 3.22 -14.50
N PRO A 330 16.17 4.33 -15.27
CA PRO A 330 14.91 4.91 -15.73
C PRO A 330 14.16 4.03 -16.75
N LEU A 331 14.81 3.01 -17.31
CA LEU A 331 14.18 2.04 -18.22
C LEU A 331 13.62 0.82 -17.50
N ASP A 332 14.01 0.62 -16.24
CA ASP A 332 13.57 -0.48 -15.39
C ASP A 332 13.35 0.03 -13.95
N SER A 333 12.16 0.60 -13.74
CA SER A 333 11.77 1.22 -12.47
C SER A 333 11.78 0.24 -11.29
N PHE A 334 11.66 -1.07 -11.53
CA PHE A 334 11.70 -2.10 -10.48
C PHE A 334 13.10 -2.28 -9.87
N LYS A 335 14.17 -1.81 -10.53
CA LYS A 335 15.50 -1.70 -9.89
C LYS A 335 15.52 -0.71 -8.74
N GLY A 336 14.48 0.12 -8.58
CA GLY A 336 14.32 1.05 -7.48
C GLY A 336 14.97 2.40 -7.75
N TRP A 337 15.22 3.14 -6.67
CA TRP A 337 15.71 4.51 -6.72
C TRP A 337 17.00 4.64 -5.92
N LYS A 338 17.67 5.76 -6.14
CA LYS A 338 18.86 6.18 -5.41
C LYS A 338 18.65 7.59 -4.89
N THR A 339 19.31 7.89 -3.79
CA THR A 339 19.47 9.26 -3.31
C THR A 339 20.66 9.88 -4.01
N VAL A 340 20.51 11.11 -4.51
CA VAL A 340 21.60 11.92 -5.05
C VAL A 340 21.82 13.10 -4.10
N LEU A 341 23.01 13.20 -3.52
CA LEU A 341 23.45 14.36 -2.74
C LEU A 341 24.49 15.14 -3.56
N ASN A 342 24.17 16.36 -3.98
CA ASN A 342 24.99 17.16 -4.90
C ASN A 342 25.61 18.43 -4.28
N SER A 343 25.44 18.61 -2.97
CA SER A 343 26.14 19.62 -2.17
C SER A 343 26.05 19.28 -0.68
N SER A 344 26.77 20.02 0.17
CA SER A 344 26.67 19.90 1.63
C SER A 344 25.37 20.45 2.23
N GLU A 345 24.53 21.15 1.44
CA GLU A 345 23.15 21.47 1.83
C GLU A 345 22.23 20.23 1.71
N GLY A 346 22.69 19.21 0.96
CA GLY A 346 21.96 18.00 0.66
C GLY A 346 21.94 17.03 1.82
N TRP A 347 20.75 16.72 2.32
CA TRP A 347 20.58 15.70 3.34
C TRP A 347 19.25 14.96 3.23
N ILE A 348 19.24 13.76 3.79
CA ILE A 348 18.04 12.96 4.00
C ILE A 348 17.98 12.43 5.42
N GLN A 349 16.76 12.33 5.96
CA GLN A 349 16.48 11.68 7.22
C GLN A 349 15.59 10.47 6.99
N TYR A 350 16.00 9.33 7.54
CA TYR A 350 15.25 8.08 7.54
C TYR A 350 14.92 7.68 8.98
N ASP A 351 13.63 7.62 9.31
CA ASP A 351 13.20 7.40 10.69
C ASP A 351 13.03 5.92 11.06
N ALA A 352 13.14 5.67 12.36
CA ALA A 352 12.83 4.42 13.03
C ALA A 352 13.55 3.18 12.45
N VAL A 353 14.86 3.18 12.63
CA VAL A 353 15.75 2.05 12.39
C VAL A 353 16.11 1.38 13.72
N ASP A 354 15.85 0.10 13.87
CA ASP A 354 16.21 -0.67 15.06
C ASP A 354 17.68 -1.12 15.01
N PHE A 355 18.51 -0.50 15.85
CA PHE A 355 19.92 -0.86 16.02
C PHE A 355 20.11 -2.05 16.99
N GLY A 356 19.02 -2.56 17.57
CA GLY A 356 19.04 -3.67 18.50
C GLY A 356 19.78 -3.34 19.81
N LYS A 357 20.15 -4.40 20.53
CA LYS A 357 20.83 -4.31 21.84
C LYS A 357 22.34 -4.51 21.74
N LYS A 358 22.82 -5.22 20.71
CA LYS A 358 24.23 -5.55 20.51
C LYS A 358 24.90 -4.45 19.71
N ALA A 359 26.14 -4.11 20.06
CA ALA A 359 26.90 -3.09 19.35
C ALA A 359 27.13 -3.50 17.89
N LEU A 360 26.77 -2.60 16.97
CA LEU A 360 27.08 -2.69 15.55
C LEU A 360 28.44 -2.05 15.34
N LYS A 361 29.37 -2.79 14.74
CA LYS A 361 30.80 -2.41 14.63
C LYS A 361 31.12 -1.69 13.33
N SER A 362 30.30 -1.87 12.31
CA SER A 362 30.54 -1.30 10.99
C SER A 362 29.26 -0.93 10.27
N VAL A 363 29.39 0.02 9.35
CA VAL A 363 28.38 0.35 8.36
C VAL A 363 28.95 0.07 6.98
N ILE A 364 28.09 -0.45 6.10
CA ILE A 364 28.36 -0.68 4.68
C ILE A 364 27.42 0.23 3.92
N VAL A 365 27.96 1.00 2.99
CA VAL A 365 27.19 1.87 2.10
C VAL A 365 27.44 1.45 0.67
N LYS A 366 26.36 1.24 -0.09
CA LYS A 366 26.44 1.08 -1.53
C LYS A 366 26.23 2.45 -2.20
N ALA A 367 27.30 2.98 -2.77
CA ALA A 367 27.33 4.33 -3.32
C ALA A 367 28.25 4.41 -4.56
N MET A 368 28.08 5.47 -5.35
CA MET A 368 28.98 5.85 -6.44
C MET A 368 29.16 7.37 -6.49
N SER A 369 30.28 7.81 -7.08
CA SER A 369 30.57 9.23 -7.26
C SER A 369 31.65 9.43 -8.31
N SER A 370 31.37 10.22 -9.34
CA SER A 370 32.31 10.53 -10.42
C SER A 370 33.46 11.45 -9.98
N THR A 371 33.42 12.00 -8.77
CA THR A 371 34.45 12.90 -8.23
C THR A 371 34.98 12.45 -6.88
N GLY A 372 34.47 11.33 -6.38
CA GLY A 372 34.61 10.93 -4.98
C GLY A 372 33.86 11.88 -4.03
N GLY A 373 33.80 11.47 -2.76
CA GLY A 373 33.40 12.37 -1.69
C GLY A 373 33.31 11.72 -0.32
N VAL A 374 32.88 12.46 0.70
CA VAL A 374 32.72 11.94 2.06
C VAL A 374 31.27 12.07 2.51
N LEU A 375 30.61 10.93 2.72
CA LEU A 375 29.28 10.87 3.33
C LEU A 375 29.41 10.85 4.85
N GLN A 376 28.58 11.64 5.51
CA GLN A 376 28.42 11.62 6.96
C GLN A 376 27.10 10.96 7.35
N ILE A 377 27.17 9.97 8.24
CA ILE A 377 25.99 9.30 8.78
C ILE A 377 25.87 9.66 10.26
N ARG A 378 24.73 10.24 10.63
CA ARG A 378 24.42 10.70 11.98
C ARG A 378 23.19 9.99 12.55
N THR A 379 23.09 9.96 13.88
CA THR A 379 21.87 9.59 14.59
C THR A 379 21.27 10.78 15.33
N LYS A 380 19.93 10.88 15.38
CA LYS A 380 19.15 12.00 15.97
C LYS A 380 19.09 13.29 15.12
N GLY A 381 19.14 13.18 13.79
CA GLY A 381 18.97 14.31 12.87
C GLY A 381 20.27 15.07 12.56
N GLU A 382 20.15 16.28 12.04
CA GLU A 382 21.24 17.13 11.53
C GLU A 382 22.34 17.38 12.56
N ASN A 383 21.96 17.88 13.74
CA ASN A 383 22.87 18.10 14.88
C ASN A 383 23.10 16.84 15.71
N GLY A 384 22.78 15.69 15.10
CA GLY A 384 22.92 14.38 15.68
C GLY A 384 24.36 13.94 15.85
N GLU A 385 24.52 12.82 16.55
CA GLU A 385 25.82 12.20 16.77
C GLU A 385 26.33 11.58 15.46
N LEU A 386 27.49 12.03 14.99
CA LEU A 386 28.20 11.43 13.87
C LEU A 386 28.68 10.04 14.26
N ILE A 387 28.21 9.02 13.53
CA ILE A 387 28.51 7.61 13.80
C ILE A 387 29.41 6.98 12.74
N ALA A 388 29.51 7.58 11.55
CA ALA A 388 30.41 7.13 10.49
C ALA A 388 30.70 8.26 9.48
N GLU A 389 31.93 8.27 8.98
CA GLU A 389 32.36 9.02 7.79
C GLU A 389 32.78 8.02 6.73
N VAL A 390 32.17 8.10 5.55
CA VAL A 390 32.34 7.11 4.49
C VAL A 390 32.98 7.79 3.28
N LYS A 391 34.27 7.53 3.09
CA LYS A 391 35.01 8.02 1.92
C LYS A 391 34.64 7.20 0.69
N ILE A 392 33.90 7.82 -0.23
CA ILE A 392 33.49 7.27 -1.52
C ILE A 392 34.60 7.55 -2.53
N PRO A 393 35.18 6.52 -3.17
CA PRO A 393 36.21 6.72 -4.19
C PRO A 393 35.61 7.31 -5.47
N GLU A 394 36.44 7.99 -6.25
CA GLU A 394 36.10 8.41 -7.61
C GLU A 394 35.87 7.18 -8.49
N SER A 395 34.62 6.98 -8.92
CA SER A 395 34.20 5.86 -9.77
C SER A 395 32.80 6.08 -10.34
N THR A 396 32.58 5.61 -11.57
CA THR A 396 31.26 5.51 -12.19
C THR A 396 30.52 4.21 -11.85
N ASP A 397 31.16 3.29 -11.13
CA ASP A 397 30.53 2.03 -10.70
C ASP A 397 30.05 2.12 -9.25
N TRP A 398 28.97 1.40 -8.94
CA TRP A 398 28.57 1.14 -7.56
C TRP A 398 29.68 0.42 -6.78
N LYS A 399 30.05 0.95 -5.62
CA LYS A 399 30.97 0.33 -4.67
C LYS A 399 30.25 0.06 -3.36
N GLU A 400 30.59 -1.02 -2.68
CA GLU A 400 30.24 -1.24 -1.27
C GLU A 400 31.42 -0.81 -0.40
N ILE A 401 31.26 0.29 0.35
CA ILE A 401 32.29 0.84 1.23
C ILE A 401 31.94 0.46 2.66
N LYS A 402 32.84 -0.27 3.33
CA LYS A 402 32.70 -0.65 4.75
C LYS A 402 33.60 0.22 5.62
N VAL A 403 33.02 0.90 6.60
CA VAL A 403 33.77 1.69 7.60
C VAL A 403 33.35 1.33 9.03
N PRO A 404 34.19 1.60 10.04
CA PRO A 404 33.82 1.42 11.45
C PRO A 404 32.66 2.34 11.85
N VAL A 405 31.77 1.84 12.71
CA VAL A 405 30.83 2.69 13.45
C VAL A 405 31.57 3.20 14.68
N THR A 406 31.80 4.52 14.73
CA THR A 406 32.63 5.15 15.77
C THR A 406 31.86 5.32 17.08
N LYS A 407 30.53 5.45 17.00
CA LYS A 407 29.65 5.62 18.15
C LYS A 407 28.37 4.82 17.94
N PHE A 408 28.04 3.97 18.92
CA PHE A 408 26.86 3.11 18.86
C PHE A 408 25.83 3.50 19.91
N LYS A 409 24.57 3.55 19.50
CA LYS A 409 23.43 3.70 20.41
C LYS A 409 22.40 2.61 20.15
N LYS A 410 22.04 1.90 21.22
CA LYS A 410 21.05 0.81 21.20
C LYS A 410 19.63 1.31 20.95
N GLY A 411 18.79 0.42 20.41
CA GLY A 411 17.36 0.64 20.16
C GLY A 411 17.10 1.49 18.92
N ILE A 412 15.89 2.05 18.84
CA ILE A 412 15.42 2.75 17.65
C ILE A 412 16.14 4.10 17.49
N GLN A 413 16.77 4.31 16.33
CA GLN A 413 17.42 5.56 15.93
C GLN A 413 16.84 6.06 14.60
N ASN A 414 16.96 7.36 14.36
CA ASN A 414 16.75 7.94 13.03
C ASN A 414 18.12 8.18 12.41
N LEU A 415 18.27 7.83 11.14
CA LEU A 415 19.47 8.09 10.35
C LEU A 415 19.34 9.46 9.70
N TYR A 416 20.43 10.20 9.71
CA TYR A 416 20.59 11.43 8.94
C TYR A 416 21.85 11.28 8.09
N VAL A 417 21.72 11.42 6.78
CA VAL A 417 22.79 11.22 5.82
C VAL A 417 22.98 12.52 5.04
N THR A 418 24.20 13.03 5.06
CA THR A 418 24.58 14.28 4.39
C THR A 418 25.97 14.14 3.77
N LEU A 419 26.32 15.09 2.92
CA LEU A 419 27.62 15.20 2.30
C LEU A 419 28.50 16.20 3.09
N GLU A 420 29.77 15.89 3.30
CA GLU A 420 30.73 16.84 3.88
C GLU A 420 30.94 18.05 2.96
N GLU A 421 31.30 19.20 3.52
CA GLU A 421 31.58 20.44 2.77
C GLU A 421 32.56 20.23 1.61
N ASN A 422 32.38 21.00 0.54
CA ASN A 422 33.23 21.02 -0.68
C ASN A 422 33.22 19.75 -1.53
N ASN A 423 32.40 18.76 -1.22
CA ASN A 423 32.16 17.61 -2.08
C ASN A 423 31.07 17.95 -3.11
N LYS A 424 31.15 17.34 -4.30
CA LYS A 424 30.19 17.57 -5.39
C LYS A 424 29.03 16.62 -5.30
N GLU A 425 29.14 15.43 -5.87
CA GLU A 425 28.00 14.53 -6.00
C GLU A 425 28.31 13.13 -5.49
N VAL A 426 27.44 12.60 -4.65
CA VAL A 426 27.44 11.19 -4.24
C VAL A 426 26.04 10.62 -4.41
N GLU A 427 25.96 9.49 -5.10
CA GLU A 427 24.73 8.73 -5.22
C GLU A 427 24.75 7.55 -4.25
N VAL A 428 23.64 7.30 -3.56
CA VAL A 428 23.50 6.25 -2.55
C VAL A 428 22.29 5.38 -2.86
N ASP A 429 22.53 4.07 -2.97
CA ASP A 429 21.49 3.05 -3.12
C ASP A 429 20.99 2.65 -1.71
N TRP A 430 21.86 2.07 -0.89
CA TRP A 430 21.50 1.62 0.45
C TRP A 430 22.59 1.73 1.50
N ILE A 431 22.17 1.66 2.77
CA ILE A 431 23.01 1.59 3.97
C ILE A 431 22.67 0.32 4.78
N ARG A 432 23.67 -0.37 5.31
CA ARG A 432 23.49 -1.55 6.19
C ARG A 432 24.52 -1.60 7.29
N PHE A 433 24.11 -1.94 8.52
CA PHE A 433 25.00 -2.07 9.66
C PHE A 433 25.35 -3.54 9.96
N LYS A 434 26.49 -3.78 10.61
CA LYS A 434 26.97 -5.12 11.03
C LYS A 434 27.67 -5.11 12.37
#